data_AF-V7PKR4-F1
#
_entry.id   AF-V7PKR4-F1
#
_cell.length_a   1.000
_cell.length_b   1.000
_cell.length_c   1.000
_cell.angle_alpha   90.00
_cell.angle_beta   90.00
_cell.angle_gamma   90.00
#
_symmetry.space_group_name_H-M   'P 1'
#
loop_
_entity.id
_entity.type
_entity.pdbx_description
1 polymer ?
#
loop_
_entity_poly.entity_id
_entity_poly.type
_entity_poly.pdbx_seq_one_letter_code
_entity_poly.pdbx_strand_id
1 'polypeptide(L)'
;MNETDKFKDEFDIELMEEIGKETISQFLEKMYYNEEKTKIWVSQILDTTLKELSKLNKPFKYVATCTLMEKNGSPLTASNICLWDENSDGY
;
A
#
# COMPACT_ATOMS: atom_id res chain seq x y z
N MET A 1 7.55 -31.78 4.45
CA MET A 1 7.66 -30.34 4.11
C MET A 1 9.03 -29.90 4.58
N ASN A 2 9.91 -29.53 3.66
CA ASN A 2 11.28 -29.14 4.00
C ASN A 2 11.27 -27.73 4.63
N GLU A 3 12.05 -27.53 5.69
CA GLU A 3 12.20 -26.25 6.40
C GLU A 3 12.60 -25.07 5.50
N THR A 4 13.14 -25.37 4.32
CA THR A 4 13.59 -24.39 3.32
C THR A 4 12.45 -23.72 2.53
N ASP A 5 11.26 -24.34 2.46
CA ASP A 5 10.10 -23.72 1.80
C ASP A 5 9.37 -22.72 2.71
N LYS A 6 9.57 -22.81 4.03
CA LYS A 6 8.92 -21.93 5.03
C LYS A 6 9.35 -20.46 4.93
N PHE A 7 10.57 -20.19 4.44
CA PHE A 7 11.14 -18.85 4.34
C PHE A 7 10.83 -18.14 3.01
N LYS A 8 10.21 -18.84 2.04
CA LYS A 8 9.91 -18.26 0.71
C LYS A 8 8.65 -17.39 0.70
N ASP A 9 7.73 -17.67 1.62
CA ASP A 9 6.45 -16.98 1.77
C ASP A 9 6.47 -15.95 2.91
N GLU A 10 7.65 -15.53 3.38
CA GLU A 10 7.75 -14.53 4.45
C GLU A 10 7.20 -13.17 3.99
N PHE A 11 6.39 -12.54 4.84
CA PHE A 11 5.79 -11.24 4.58
C PHE A 11 6.84 -10.15 4.80
N ASP A 12 7.36 -9.60 3.70
CA ASP A 12 8.43 -8.60 3.73
C ASP A 12 7.82 -7.19 3.80
N ILE A 13 7.72 -6.67 5.02
CA ILE A 13 7.11 -5.36 5.29
C ILE A 13 7.91 -4.23 4.64
N GLU A 14 9.25 -4.31 4.66
CA GLU A 14 10.11 -3.26 4.14
C GLU A 14 9.93 -3.11 2.62
N LEU A 15 9.89 -4.22 1.89
CA LEU A 15 9.66 -4.22 0.46
C LEU A 15 8.26 -3.66 0.11
N MET A 16 7.23 -4.00 0.88
CA MET A 16 5.87 -3.49 0.62
C MET A 16 5.77 -1.99 0.90
N GLU A 17 6.42 -1.50 1.95
CA GLU A 17 6.53 -0.07 2.22
C GLU A 17 7.27 0.67 1.10
N GLU A 18 8.35 0.10 0.58
CA GLU A 18 9.12 0.67 -0.53
C GLU A 18 8.26 0.81 -1.78
N ILE A 19 7.56 -0.26 -2.18
CA ILE A 19 6.62 -0.25 -3.31
C ILE A 19 5.57 0.85 -3.13
N GLY A 20 4.98 0.98 -1.94
CA GLY A 20 3.99 2.02 -1.65
C GLY A 20 4.57 3.44 -1.76
N LYS A 21 5.79 3.67 -1.25
CA LYS A 21 6.47 4.98 -1.33
C LYS A 21 6.82 5.34 -2.78
N GLU A 22 7.28 4.38 -3.56
CA GLU A 22 7.63 4.57 -4.97
C GLU A 22 6.41 4.92 -5.81
N THR A 23 5.30 4.18 -5.67
CA THR A 23 4.07 4.46 -6.43
C THR A 23 3.50 5.83 -6.08
N ILE A 24 3.45 6.19 -4.80
CA ILE A 24 3.00 7.53 -4.37
C ILE A 24 3.88 8.62 -5.00
N SER A 25 5.20 8.45 -4.96
CA SER A 25 6.15 9.43 -5.51
C SER A 25 5.98 9.58 -7.02
N GLN A 26 5.81 8.47 -7.75
CA GLN A 26 5.57 8.48 -9.20
C GLN A 26 4.37 9.36 -9.60
N PHE A 27 3.28 9.36 -8.82
CA PHE A 27 2.07 10.10 -9.15
C PHE A 27 2.03 11.52 -8.57
N LEU A 28 2.63 11.76 -7.40
CA LEU A 28 2.41 12.99 -6.63
C LEU A 28 3.62 13.92 -6.49
N GLU A 29 4.86 13.47 -6.74
CA GLU A 29 6.09 14.25 -6.44
C GLU A 29 6.12 15.66 -7.06
N LYS A 30 5.51 15.83 -8.24
CA LYS A 30 5.48 17.11 -8.98
C LYS A 30 4.07 17.63 -9.23
N MET A 31 3.09 17.17 -8.45
CA MET A 31 1.70 17.59 -8.57
C MET A 31 1.34 18.63 -7.52
N TYR A 32 0.57 19.63 -7.94
CA TYR A 32 -0.15 20.51 -7.02
C TYR A 32 -1.53 19.93 -6.77
N TYR A 33 -2.05 20.12 -5.54
CA TYR A 33 -3.38 19.63 -5.18
C TYR A 33 -4.43 20.14 -6.17
N ASN A 34 -5.28 19.23 -6.64
CA ASN A 34 -6.39 19.52 -7.52
C ASN A 34 -7.54 18.55 -7.18
N GLU A 35 -8.64 19.10 -6.67
CA GLU A 35 -9.77 18.34 -6.18
C GLU A 35 -10.38 17.39 -7.23
N GLU A 36 -10.48 17.83 -8.49
CA GLU A 36 -11.04 17.01 -9.58
C GLU A 36 -10.16 15.80 -9.88
N LYS A 37 -8.83 15.98 -9.76
CA LYS A 37 -7.85 14.93 -10.05
C LYS A 37 -7.56 14.02 -8.86
N THR A 38 -7.84 14.45 -7.64
CA THR A 38 -7.62 13.66 -6.41
C THR A 38 -8.16 12.24 -6.51
N LYS A 39 -9.40 12.06 -7.00
CA LYS A 39 -10.01 10.74 -7.14
C LYS A 39 -9.26 9.84 -8.13
N ILE A 40 -8.79 10.43 -9.24
CA ILE A 40 -8.05 9.72 -10.27
C ILE A 40 -6.69 9.29 -9.73
N TRP A 41 -5.97 10.19 -9.07
CA TRP A 41 -4.67 9.89 -8.48
C TRP A 41 -4.76 8.80 -7.41
N VAL A 42 -5.75 8.87 -6.51
CA VAL A 42 -5.98 7.83 -5.50
C VAL A 42 -6.22 6.47 -6.16
N SER A 43 -7.08 6.41 -7.18
CA SER A 43 -7.32 5.16 -7.93
C SER A 43 -6.04 4.64 -8.59
N GLN A 44 -5.28 5.52 -9.26
CA GLN A 44 -4.04 5.14 -9.94
C GLN A 44 -2.97 4.62 -8.97
N ILE A 45 -2.83 5.26 -7.80
CA ILE A 45 -1.91 4.84 -6.75
C ILE A 45 -2.33 3.45 -6.24
N LEU A 46 -3.62 3.25 -5.92
CA LEU A 46 -4.13 1.96 -5.43
C LEU A 46 -3.92 0.84 -6.46
N ASP A 47 -4.33 1.07 -7.71
CA ASP A 47 -4.23 0.09 -8.80
C ASP A 47 -2.76 -0.27 -9.08
N THR A 48 -1.88 0.72 -9.09
CA THR A 48 -0.45 0.49 -9.34
C THR A 48 0.19 -0.26 -8.17
N THR A 49 -0.07 0.14 -6.93
CA THR A 49 0.46 -0.54 -5.74
C THR A 49 0.01 -2.00 -5.68
N LEU A 50 -1.29 -2.27 -5.86
CA LEU A 50 -1.81 -3.65 -5.86
C LEU A 50 -1.23 -4.48 -7.01
N LYS A 51 -1.02 -3.85 -8.17
CA LYS A 51 -0.38 -4.51 -9.31
C LYS A 51 1.08 -4.87 -9.00
N GLU A 52 1.87 -3.96 -8.46
CA GLU A 52 3.27 -4.25 -8.09
C GLU A 52 3.36 -5.33 -7.00
N LEU A 53 2.51 -5.26 -5.97
CA LEU A 53 2.42 -6.31 -4.95
C LEU A 53 2.05 -7.68 -5.56
N SER A 54 1.12 -7.72 -6.51
CA SER A 54 0.73 -8.98 -7.18
C SER A 54 1.88 -9.61 -7.97
N LYS A 55 2.83 -8.83 -8.48
CA LYS A 55 4.01 -9.34 -9.22
C LYS A 55 5.00 -10.07 -8.33
N LEU A 56 4.94 -9.86 -7.01
CA LEU A 56 5.75 -10.63 -6.06
C LEU A 56 5.40 -12.12 -6.09
N ASN A 57 4.25 -12.48 -6.66
CA ASN A 57 3.79 -13.86 -6.86
C ASN A 57 3.82 -14.69 -5.57
N LYS A 58 3.53 -14.02 -4.44
CA LYS A 58 3.38 -14.63 -3.12
C LYS A 58 1.90 -15.00 -2.90
N PRO A 59 1.59 -16.05 -2.12
CA PRO A 59 0.23 -16.55 -1.94
C PRO A 59 -0.61 -15.72 -0.95
N PHE A 60 -0.59 -14.39 -1.08
CA PHE A 60 -1.30 -13.46 -0.20
C PHE A 60 -2.51 -12.81 -0.89
N LYS A 61 -3.45 -12.33 -0.08
CA LYS A 61 -4.47 -11.38 -0.50
C LYS A 61 -4.04 -9.99 -0.06
N TYR A 62 -3.95 -9.06 -1.00
CA TYR A 62 -3.56 -7.68 -0.72
C TYR A 62 -4.78 -6.78 -0.62
N VAL A 63 -4.81 -5.93 0.42
CA VAL A 63 -5.80 -4.88 0.60
C VAL A 63 -5.06 -3.57 0.79
N ALA A 64 -5.41 -2.55 0.00
CA ALA A 64 -4.79 -1.24 0.07
C ALA A 64 -5.84 -0.16 0.33
N THR A 65 -5.53 0.75 1.25
CA THR A 65 -6.34 1.93 1.57
C THR A 65 -5.47 3.16 1.36
N CYS A 66 -5.98 4.15 0.62
CA CYS A 66 -5.26 5.39 0.34
C CYS A 66 -6.16 6.59 0.66
N THR A 67 -5.64 7.52 1.45
CA THR A 67 -6.29 8.79 1.80
C THR A 67 -5.41 9.94 1.31
N LEU A 68 -5.96 10.80 0.45
CA LEU A 68 -5.29 12.02 0.00
C LEU A 68 -6.00 13.24 0.61
N MET A 69 -5.24 14.12 1.28
CA MET A 69 -5.76 15.34 1.90
C MET A 69 -4.94 16.55 1.46
N GLU A 70 -5.63 17.65 1.13
CA GLU A 70 -4.99 18.94 0.90
C GLU A 70 -4.33 19.46 2.19
N LYS A 71 -3.11 19.99 2.06
CA LYS A 71 -2.41 20.63 3.18
C LYS A 71 -2.99 22.02 3.43
N ASN A 72 -4.06 22.11 4.22
CA ASN A 72 -4.75 23.37 4.54
C ASN A 72 -4.78 23.69 6.05
N GLY A 73 -4.02 22.96 6.86
CA GLY A 73 -3.97 23.14 8.32
C GLY A 73 -5.08 22.42 9.10
N SER A 74 -5.97 21.71 8.42
CA SER A 74 -6.96 20.85 9.09
C SER A 74 -6.30 19.57 9.65
N PRO A 75 -6.76 19.06 10.81
CA PRO A 75 -6.26 17.80 11.34
C PRO A 75 -6.82 16.60 10.55
N LEU A 76 -6.00 15.56 10.39
CA LEU A 76 -6.40 14.25 9.88
C LEU A 76 -6.24 13.22 10.99
N THR A 77 -7.33 12.51 11.32
CA THR A 77 -7.29 11.34 12.20
C THR A 77 -7.71 10.12 11.40
N ALA A 78 -6.83 9.13 11.29
CA ALA A 78 -7.10 7.85 10.65
C ALA A 78 -6.99 6.74 11.69
N SER A 79 -7.93 5.80 11.68
CA SER A 79 -7.93 4.64 12.57
C SER A 79 -8.37 3.43 11.77
N ASN A 80 -7.56 2.37 11.82
CA ASN A 80 -7.84 1.09 11.18
C ASN A 80 -7.88 0.04 12.28
N ILE A 81 -8.87 -0.85 12.23
CA ILE A 81 -8.99 -1.99 13.15
C ILE A 81 -9.14 -3.23 12.28
N CYS A 82 -8.20 -4.15 12.41
CA CYS A 82 -8.20 -5.42 11.70
C CYS A 82 -8.10 -6.56 12.72
N LEU A 83 -8.77 -7.67 12.45
CA LEU A 83 -8.54 -8.92 13.14
C LEU A 83 -7.64 -9.78 12.25
N TRP A 84 -6.36 -9.81 12.57
CA TRP A 84 -5.30 -10.48 11.81
C TRP A 84 -4.71 -11.67 12.58
N ASP A 85 -4.25 -12.70 11.87
CA ASP A 85 -3.44 -13.78 12.46
C ASP A 85 -1.98 -13.33 12.55
N GLU A 86 -1.46 -13.22 13.78
CA GLU A 86 -0.10 -12.73 14.08
C GLU A 86 1.03 -13.51 13.38
N ASN A 87 0.78 -14.74 12.92
CA ASN A 87 1.79 -15.57 12.27
C ASN A 87 1.74 -15.54 10.73
N SER A 88 0.66 -15.02 10.13
CA SER A 88 0.43 -15.13 8.68
C SER A 88 -0.07 -13.87 7.99
N ASP A 89 -0.60 -12.91 8.75
CA ASP A 89 -1.09 -11.63 8.23
C ASP A 89 -0.16 -10.48 8.62
N GLY A 90 -0.21 -9.39 7.85
CA GLY A 90 0.58 -8.17 8.07
C GLY A 90 -0.17 -6.91 7.63
N TYR A 91 0.37 -5.75 8.01
CA TYR A 91 -0.15 -4.41 7.70
C TYR A 91 0.99 -3.50 7.30
#